data_AF-A0A2T5X8F0-F1
#
_entry.id   AF-A0A2T5X8F0-F1
#
_cell.length_a   1.000
_cell.length_b   1.000
_cell.length_c   1.000
_cell.angle_alpha   90.00
_cell.angle_beta   90.00
_cell.angle_gamma   90.00
#
_symmetry.space_group_name_H-M   'P 1'
#
loop_
_entity.id
_entity.type
_entity.pdbx_description
1 polymer ?
#
loop_
_entity_poly.entity_id
_entity_poly.type
_entity_poly.pdbx_seq_one_letter_code
_entity_poly.pdbx_strand_id
1 'polypeptide(L)'
;MDFIGAIKSVFKQYANFRGLASRSEFWYFTLFTVLVSMVLSTIEAIIWPTDMTALGTGTWIEMMDATANQPTPLSTIASLALLLPSLAVTARRFHDAGFSGKWLLLNIVPFVVLFVSMAAWAVQFAANGAALYANEFEIIMSALAALLPSLLIALGVSVFQLVVTLRRTKTAAEGNKYAVKYAPVAAEEPVAGASDSAASH
;
A
#
# COMPACT_ATOMS: atom_id res chain seq x y z
N MET A 1 2.94 -16.43 -14.15
CA MET A 1 3.94 -15.61 -13.43
C MET A 1 4.25 -16.31 -12.13
N ASP A 2 5.52 -16.52 -11.85
CA ASP A 2 6.05 -17.12 -10.61
C ASP A 2 6.40 -16.03 -9.58
N PHE A 3 6.72 -16.44 -8.35
CA PHE A 3 7.04 -15.52 -7.26
C PHE A 3 8.27 -14.65 -7.56
N ILE A 4 9.37 -15.25 -8.00
CA ILE A 4 10.62 -14.54 -8.30
C ILE A 4 10.44 -13.62 -9.53
N GLY A 5 9.74 -14.07 -10.56
CA GLY A 5 9.44 -13.25 -11.73
C GLY A 5 8.58 -12.04 -11.39
N ALA A 6 7.62 -12.16 -10.47
CA ALA A 6 6.83 -11.04 -9.97
C ALA A 6 7.69 -9.95 -9.34
N ILE A 7 8.59 -10.34 -8.42
CA ILE A 7 9.50 -9.42 -7.74
C ILE A 7 10.39 -8.69 -8.76
N LYS A 8 11.03 -9.45 -9.66
CA LYS A 8 11.89 -8.88 -10.72
C LYS A 8 11.12 -7.91 -11.62
N SER A 9 9.89 -8.25 -12.01
CA SER A 9 9.04 -7.37 -12.83
C SER A 9 8.74 -6.05 -12.13
N VAL A 10 8.36 -6.11 -10.85
CA VAL A 10 8.00 -4.91 -10.07
C VAL A 10 9.22 -4.01 -9.85
N PHE A 11 10.38 -4.56 -9.49
CA PHE A 11 11.60 -3.76 -9.36
C PHE A 11 12.12 -3.21 -10.69
N LYS A 12 11.96 -3.94 -11.81
CA LYS A 12 12.26 -3.40 -13.14
C LYS A 12 11.36 -2.21 -13.50
N GLN A 13 10.14 -2.19 -12.98
CA GLN A 13 9.12 -1.16 -13.20
C GLN A 13 8.86 -0.32 -11.94
N TYR A 14 9.89 -0.09 -11.12
CA TYR A 14 9.73 0.43 -9.74
C TYR A 14 8.99 1.77 -9.64
N ALA A 15 9.14 2.66 -10.63
CA ALA A 15 8.47 3.95 -10.70
C ALA A 15 7.59 4.09 -11.96
N ASN A 16 7.29 2.99 -12.65
CA ASN A 16 6.44 3.01 -13.83
C ASN A 16 4.98 2.76 -13.44
N PHE A 17 4.20 3.84 -13.37
CA PHE A 17 2.75 3.80 -13.11
C PHE A 17 1.92 3.47 -14.36
N ARG A 18 2.55 3.34 -15.52
CA ARG A 18 1.90 2.99 -16.79
C ARG A 18 2.02 1.49 -17.05
N GLY A 19 1.01 0.93 -17.70
CA GLY A 19 0.93 -0.51 -17.97
C GLY A 19 -0.06 -1.22 -17.06
N LEU A 20 -0.02 -2.55 -17.14
CA LEU A 20 -0.92 -3.47 -16.47
C LEU A 20 -0.09 -4.38 -15.55
N ALA A 21 -0.68 -4.80 -14.44
CA ALA A 21 -0.09 -5.79 -13.55
C ALA A 21 -1.06 -6.95 -13.39
N SER A 22 -0.57 -8.16 -13.66
CA SER A 22 -1.36 -9.36 -13.46
C SER A 22 -1.70 -9.56 -11.98
N ARG A 23 -2.75 -10.34 -11.69
CA ARG A 23 -3.14 -10.65 -10.30
C ARG A 23 -1.99 -11.28 -9.50
N SER A 24 -1.30 -12.25 -10.10
CA SER A 24 -0.19 -12.94 -9.45
C SER A 24 1.01 -12.03 -9.26
N GLU A 25 1.31 -11.11 -10.20
CA GLU A 25 2.35 -10.09 -10.00
C GLU A 25 2.08 -9.25 -8.76
N PHE A 26 0.85 -8.76 -8.60
CA PHE A 26 0.44 -7.96 -7.44
C PHE A 26 0.52 -8.76 -6.14
N TRP A 27 -0.13 -9.93 -6.06
CA TRP A 27 -0.22 -10.69 -4.82
C TRP A 27 1.11 -11.31 -4.37
N TYR A 28 1.97 -11.72 -5.31
CA TYR A 28 3.31 -12.18 -4.94
C TYR A 28 4.19 -11.03 -4.46
N PHE A 29 4.06 -9.84 -5.04
CA PHE A 29 4.78 -8.67 -4.52
C PHE A 29 4.27 -8.27 -3.13
N THR A 30 2.95 -8.28 -2.90
CA THR A 30 2.37 -8.06 -1.56
C THR A 30 2.89 -9.10 -0.55
N LEU A 31 2.93 -10.38 -0.93
CA LEU A 31 3.51 -11.42 -0.09
C LEU A 31 4.99 -11.15 0.22
N PHE A 32 5.77 -10.77 -0.79
CA PHE A 32 7.17 -10.38 -0.61
C PHE A 32 7.30 -9.21 0.38
N THR A 33 6.49 -8.15 0.27
CA THR A 33 6.53 -7.03 1.21
C THR A 33 6.19 -7.46 2.63
N VAL A 34 5.22 -8.36 2.83
CA VAL A 34 4.87 -8.90 4.15
C VAL A 34 6.03 -9.70 4.73
N LEU A 35 6.66 -10.56 3.93
CA LEU A 35 7.80 -11.38 4.38
C LEU A 35 9.00 -10.50 4.75
N VAL A 36 9.30 -9.48 3.95
CA VAL A 36 10.36 -8.50 4.28
C VAL A 36 10.04 -7.82 5.61
N SER A 37 8.82 -7.32 5.82
CA SER A 37 8.44 -6.68 7.07
C SER A 37 8.55 -7.61 8.27
N MET A 38 8.17 -8.88 8.14
CA MET A 38 8.32 -9.88 9.22
C MET A 38 9.80 -10.15 9.54
N VAL A 39 10.65 -10.30 8.54
CA VAL A 39 12.09 -10.53 8.76
C VAL A 39 12.72 -9.31 9.41
N LEU A 40 12.43 -8.10 8.92
CA LEU A 40 12.99 -6.87 9.47
C LEU A 40 12.53 -6.63 10.91
N SER A 41 11.25 -6.88 11.23
CA SER A 41 10.77 -6.73 12.61
C SER A 41 11.44 -7.69 13.57
N THR A 42 11.71 -8.94 13.15
CA THR A 42 12.47 -9.89 13.98
C THR A 42 13.92 -9.47 14.18
N ILE A 43 14.58 -8.95 13.14
CA ILE A 43 15.95 -8.45 13.23
C ILE A 43 16.02 -7.25 14.16
N GLU A 44 15.11 -6.29 14.03
CA GLU A 44 15.06 -5.10 14.87
C GLU A 44 14.83 -5.47 16.34
N ALA A 45 13.92 -6.40 16.63
CA ALA A 45 13.68 -6.87 18.00
C ALA A 45 14.90 -7.58 18.63
N ILE A 46 15.79 -8.16 17.82
CA ILE A 46 17.03 -8.80 18.29
C ILE A 46 18.13 -7.75 18.54
N ILE A 47 18.27 -6.77 17.64
CA ILE A 47 19.34 -5.76 17.72
C ILE A 47 19.01 -4.68 18.74
N TRP A 48 17.74 -4.25 18.79
CA TRP A 48 17.21 -3.25 19.73
C TRP A 48 16.07 -3.88 20.54
N PRO A 49 16.40 -4.74 21.51
CA PRO A 49 15.38 -5.33 22.36
C PRO A 49 14.64 -4.26 23.16
N THR A 50 13.32 -4.32 23.15
CA THR A 50 12.48 -3.49 24.01
C THR A 50 12.67 -3.95 25.46
N ASP A 51 12.89 -3.00 26.37
CA ASP A 51 12.96 -3.28 27.80
C ASP A 51 11.60 -3.78 28.30
N MET A 52 11.46 -5.11 28.39
CA MET A 52 10.24 -5.79 28.84
C MET A 52 9.94 -5.60 30.33
N THR A 53 10.77 -4.84 31.05
CA THR A 53 10.61 -4.51 32.47
C THR A 53 9.28 -3.79 32.75
N ALA A 54 8.71 -3.11 31.74
CA ALA A 54 7.41 -2.46 31.79
C ALA A 54 6.22 -3.43 31.96
N LEU A 55 6.37 -4.72 31.64
CA LEU A 55 5.26 -5.69 31.65
C LEU A 55 4.72 -6.05 33.04
N GLY A 56 5.39 -5.64 34.13
CA GLY A 56 4.97 -5.94 35.51
C GLY A 56 4.69 -4.72 36.39
N THR A 57 5.04 -3.51 35.96
CA THR A 57 5.03 -2.32 36.83
C THR A 57 4.65 -1.00 36.14
N GLY A 58 4.60 -0.97 34.80
CA GLY A 58 4.39 0.28 34.07
C GLY A 58 2.92 0.63 33.87
N THR A 59 2.62 1.93 33.89
CA THR A 59 1.34 2.43 33.39
C THR A 59 1.23 2.17 31.89
N TRP A 60 0.02 2.11 31.35
CA TRP A 60 -0.22 2.01 29.90
C TRP A 60 0.48 3.12 29.09
N ILE A 61 0.72 4.28 29.70
CA ILE A 61 1.46 5.40 29.09
C ILE A 61 2.93 5.01 28.87
N GLU A 62 3.58 4.38 29.84
CA GLU A 62 4.97 3.92 29.72
C GLU A 62 5.11 2.83 28.65
N MET A 63 4.13 1.95 28.51
CA MET A 63 4.11 0.93 27.45
C MET A 63 3.98 1.56 26.06
N MET A 64 3.13 2.60 25.93
CA MET A 64 2.97 3.33 24.68
C MET A 64 4.24 4.11 24.32
N ASP A 65 4.87 4.78 25.29
CA ASP A 65 6.11 5.53 25.09
C ASP A 65 7.28 4.61 24.70
N ALA A 66 7.41 3.48 25.40
CA ALA A 66 8.41 2.46 25.07
C ALA A 66 8.22 1.93 23.65
N THR A 67 6.98 1.73 23.18
CA THR A 67 6.68 1.27 21.82
C THR A 67 6.91 2.36 20.77
N ALA A 68 6.47 3.60 21.05
CA ALA A 68 6.55 4.72 20.13
C ALA A 68 7.99 5.18 19.85
N ASN A 69 8.87 5.04 20.85
CA ASN A 69 10.28 5.44 20.74
C ASN A 69 11.22 4.28 20.35
N GLN A 70 10.69 3.11 19.97
CA GLN A 70 11.55 2.02 19.50
C GLN A 70 12.30 2.41 18.22
N PRO A 71 13.63 2.27 18.16
CA PRO A 71 14.39 2.52 16.95
C PRO A 71 14.06 1.44 15.90
N THR A 72 13.48 1.88 14.78
CA THR A 72 13.11 1.00 13.64
C THR A 72 13.78 1.41 12.32
N PRO A 73 15.11 1.58 12.28
CA PRO A 73 15.80 2.14 11.11
C PRO A 73 15.72 1.23 9.88
N LEU A 74 15.74 -0.09 10.04
CA LEU A 74 15.74 -1.05 8.92
C LEU A 74 14.36 -1.11 8.27
N SER A 75 13.32 -1.23 9.08
CA SER A 75 11.92 -1.21 8.65
C SER A 75 11.59 0.13 8.00
N THR A 76 12.09 1.24 8.56
CA THR A 76 11.91 2.58 7.97
C THR A 76 12.53 2.67 6.59
N ILE A 77 13.80 2.31 6.42
CA ILE A 77 14.49 2.36 5.11
C ILE A 77 13.80 1.42 4.10
N ALA A 78 13.44 0.21 4.51
CA ALA A 78 12.75 -0.73 3.65
C ALA A 78 11.36 -0.22 3.21
N SER A 79 10.61 0.39 4.12
CA SER A 79 9.30 0.97 3.80
C SER A 79 9.43 2.08 2.74
N LEU A 80 10.45 2.95 2.86
CA LEU A 80 10.73 4.00 1.88
C LEU A 80 11.16 3.43 0.54
N ALA A 81 12.04 2.42 0.54
CA ALA A 81 12.50 1.76 -0.68
C ALA A 81 11.35 1.03 -1.40
N LEU A 82 10.42 0.44 -0.65
CA LEU A 82 9.29 -0.32 -1.17
C LEU A 82 8.06 0.55 -1.46
N LEU A 83 8.03 1.81 -1.02
CA LEU A 83 6.90 2.71 -1.20
C LEU A 83 6.54 2.91 -2.67
N LEU A 84 7.52 3.37 -3.47
CA LEU A 84 7.31 3.62 -4.90
C LEU A 84 6.89 2.36 -5.68
N PRO A 85 7.58 1.20 -5.57
CA PRO A 85 7.17 0.00 -6.29
C PRO A 85 5.79 -0.52 -5.85
N SER A 86 5.43 -0.38 -4.57
CA SER A 86 4.10 -0.74 -4.06
C SER A 86 3.00 0.13 -4.67
N LEU A 87 3.23 1.45 -4.76
CA LEU A 87 2.28 2.37 -5.39
C LEU A 87 2.19 2.11 -6.91
N ALA A 88 3.32 1.86 -7.58
CA ALA A 88 3.38 1.59 -9.01
C ALA A 88 2.63 0.30 -9.38
N VAL A 89 2.86 -0.80 -8.68
CA VAL A 89 2.15 -2.07 -8.94
C VAL A 89 0.66 -1.97 -8.63
N THR A 90 0.28 -1.22 -7.58
CA THR A 90 -1.14 -0.99 -7.25
C THR A 90 -1.84 -0.17 -8.35
N ALA A 91 -1.20 0.89 -8.86
CA ALA A 91 -1.74 1.68 -9.97
C ALA A 91 -1.91 0.83 -11.25
N ARG A 92 -0.92 -0.01 -11.59
CA ARG A 92 -0.99 -0.95 -12.71
C ARG A 92 -2.08 -2.02 -12.51
N ARG A 93 -2.29 -2.50 -11.29
CA ARG A 93 -3.38 -3.42 -10.93
C ARG A 93 -4.75 -2.76 -11.12
N PHE A 94 -4.88 -1.48 -10.76
CA PHE A 94 -6.12 -0.71 -11.00
C PHE A 94 -6.41 -0.57 -12.49
N HIS A 95 -5.40 -0.24 -13.30
CA HIS A 95 -5.55 -0.21 -14.77
C HIS A 95 -5.96 -1.57 -15.34
N ASP A 96 -5.41 -2.66 -14.81
CA ASP A 96 -5.75 -4.03 -15.22
C ASP A 96 -7.20 -4.43 -14.87
N ALA A 97 -7.73 -3.91 -13.77
CA ALA A 97 -9.14 -4.04 -13.39
C ALA A 97 -10.09 -3.06 -14.14
N GLY A 98 -9.54 -2.19 -14.99
CA GLY A 98 -10.27 -1.17 -15.76
C GLY A 98 -10.51 0.16 -15.03
N PHE A 99 -9.95 0.35 -13.84
CA PHE A 99 -10.03 1.58 -13.05
C PHE A 99 -8.88 2.53 -13.41
N SER A 100 -9.06 3.83 -13.12
CA SER A 100 -7.96 4.80 -13.22
C SER A 100 -6.99 4.67 -12.04
N GLY A 101 -5.69 4.88 -12.27
CA GLY A 101 -4.71 4.98 -11.18
C GLY A 101 -5.03 6.09 -10.16
N LYS A 102 -5.86 7.09 -10.52
CA LYS A 102 -6.33 8.15 -9.59
C LYS A 102 -7.09 7.61 -8.38
N TRP A 103 -7.72 6.43 -8.49
CA TRP A 103 -8.39 5.80 -7.37
C TRP A 103 -7.45 5.47 -6.21
N LEU A 104 -6.13 5.43 -6.45
CA LEU A 104 -5.12 5.29 -5.41
C LEU A 104 -5.15 6.44 -4.40
N LEU A 105 -5.56 7.65 -4.82
CA LEU A 105 -5.68 8.84 -3.95
C LEU A 105 -6.73 8.66 -2.84
N LEU A 106 -7.64 7.69 -2.95
CA LEU A 106 -8.56 7.36 -1.86
C LEU A 106 -7.81 6.93 -0.59
N ASN A 107 -6.59 6.39 -0.71
CA ASN A 107 -5.77 6.06 0.46
C ASN A 107 -5.36 7.29 1.28
N ILE A 108 -5.47 8.51 0.74
CA ILE A 108 -5.16 9.76 1.46
C ILE A 108 -6.35 10.18 2.35
N VAL A 109 -7.58 9.82 1.98
CA VAL A 109 -8.80 10.28 2.67
C VAL A 109 -8.83 9.92 4.16
N PRO A 110 -8.50 8.69 4.59
CA PRO A 110 -8.46 8.35 6.01
C PRO A 110 -7.48 9.22 6.81
N PHE A 111 -6.33 9.58 6.23
CA PHE A 111 -5.35 10.45 6.89
C PHE A 111 -5.87 11.88 7.05
N VAL A 112 -6.54 12.42 6.03
CA VAL A 112 -7.16 13.75 6.14
C VAL A 112 -8.20 13.76 7.26
N VAL A 113 -9.06 12.74 7.32
CA VAL A 113 -10.08 12.65 8.38
C VAL A 113 -9.43 12.47 9.74
N LEU A 114 -8.37 11.68 9.85
CA LEU A 114 -7.58 11.53 11.08
C LEU A 114 -7.06 12.87 11.58
N PHE A 115 -6.40 13.67 10.72
CA PHE A 115 -5.87 14.97 11.12
C PHE A 115 -6.97 15.94 11.55
N VAL A 116 -8.09 15.98 10.82
CA VAL A 116 -9.22 16.85 11.16
C VAL A 116 -9.87 16.43 12.47
N SER A 117 -10.12 15.14 12.68
CA SER A 117 -10.78 14.65 13.90
C SER A 117 -9.90 14.81 15.13
N MET A 118 -8.58 14.57 15.00
CA MET A 118 -7.62 14.82 16.08
C MET A 118 -7.44 16.30 16.38
N ALA A 119 -7.41 17.17 15.36
CA ALA A 119 -7.35 18.61 15.58
C ALA A 119 -8.61 19.12 16.30
N ALA A 120 -9.80 18.66 15.90
CA ALA A 120 -11.05 19.02 16.56
C ALA A 120 -11.08 18.54 18.02
N TRP A 121 -10.65 17.30 18.27
CA TRP A 121 -10.52 16.76 19.62
C TRP A 121 -9.55 17.60 20.48
N ALA A 122 -8.37 17.93 19.94
CA ALA A 122 -7.37 18.74 20.65
C ALA A 122 -7.88 20.14 21.02
N VAL A 123 -8.63 20.79 20.13
CA VAL A 123 -9.28 22.09 20.42
C VAL A 123 -10.30 21.97 21.55
N GLN A 124 -11.14 20.94 21.52
CA GLN A 124 -12.14 20.71 22.56
C GLN A 124 -11.50 20.38 23.91
N PHE A 125 -10.44 19.56 23.90
CA PHE A 125 -9.66 19.22 25.10
C PHE A 125 -8.97 20.46 25.67
N ALA A 126 -8.37 21.31 24.84
CA ALA A 126 -7.74 22.55 25.32
C ALA A 126 -8.76 23.54 25.91
N ALA A 127 -9.97 23.62 25.34
CA ALA A 127 -10.99 24.56 25.80
C ALA A 127 -11.74 24.09 27.06
N ASN A 128 -12.03 22.80 27.17
CA ASN A 128 -12.95 22.27 28.18
C ASN A 128 -12.46 20.98 28.86
N GLY A 129 -11.21 20.56 28.65
CA GLY A 129 -10.71 19.25 29.09
C GLY A 129 -10.85 19.01 30.59
N ALA A 130 -10.50 20.00 31.42
CA ALA A 130 -10.63 19.90 32.87
C ALA A 130 -12.09 19.78 33.36
N ALA A 131 -13.06 20.22 32.57
CA ALA A 131 -14.49 20.10 32.88
C ALA A 131 -15.14 18.84 32.28
N LEU A 132 -14.56 18.30 31.21
CA LEU A 132 -15.10 17.17 30.45
C LEU A 132 -14.58 15.81 30.91
N TYR A 133 -13.41 15.77 31.56
CA TYR A 133 -12.73 14.52 31.89
C TYR A 133 -12.33 14.49 33.36
N ALA A 134 -12.84 13.50 34.10
CA ALA A 134 -12.57 13.35 35.52
C ALA A 134 -11.26 12.60 35.82
N ASN A 135 -10.76 11.84 34.85
CA ASN A 135 -9.60 10.96 34.98
C ASN A 135 -8.93 10.74 33.61
N GLU A 136 -7.71 10.23 33.63
CA GLU A 136 -6.91 9.97 32.43
C GLU A 136 -7.56 8.94 31.49
N PHE A 137 -8.29 7.98 32.05
CA PHE A 137 -8.99 6.95 31.26
C PHE A 137 -10.05 7.58 30.33
N GLU A 138 -10.85 8.52 30.83
CA GLU A 138 -11.84 9.24 30.02
C GLU A 138 -11.19 10.09 28.93
N ILE A 139 -10.05 10.73 29.22
CA ILE A 139 -9.26 11.47 28.23
C ILE A 139 -8.86 10.54 27.08
N ILE A 140 -8.26 9.39 27.40
CA ILE A 140 -7.78 8.41 26.42
C ILE A 140 -8.95 7.86 25.59
N MET A 141 -10.04 7.45 26.23
CA MET A 141 -11.20 6.90 25.50
C MET A 141 -11.83 7.93 24.56
N SER A 142 -11.84 9.21 24.93
CA SER A 142 -12.32 10.27 24.05
C SER A 142 -11.37 10.52 22.86
N ALA A 143 -10.06 10.46 23.07
CA ALA A 143 -9.07 10.55 22.00
C ALA A 143 -9.20 9.39 21.02
N LEU A 144 -9.34 8.16 21.53
CA LEU A 144 -9.58 6.96 20.74
C LEU A 144 -10.91 7.05 19.96
N ALA A 145 -11.97 7.55 20.59
CA ALA A 145 -13.26 7.75 19.92
C ALA A 145 -13.14 8.73 18.74
N ALA A 146 -12.29 9.75 18.86
CA ALA A 146 -12.02 10.68 17.76
C ALA A 146 -11.21 10.05 16.60
N LEU A 147 -10.59 8.88 16.79
CA LEU A 147 -9.98 8.09 15.70
C LEU A 147 -11.03 7.31 14.90
N LEU A 148 -12.17 6.92 15.50
CA LEU A 148 -13.16 6.04 14.89
C LEU A 148 -13.62 6.46 13.48
N PRO A 149 -13.93 7.75 13.19
CA PRO A 149 -14.33 8.15 11.85
C PRO A 149 -13.25 7.83 10.79
N SER A 150 -11.97 8.08 11.13
CA SER A 150 -10.85 7.79 10.24
C SER A 150 -10.66 6.30 10.01
N LEU A 151 -10.83 5.47 11.05
CA LEU A 151 -10.71 4.02 10.97
C LEU A 151 -11.83 3.38 10.15
N LEU A 152 -13.07 3.85 10.29
CA LEU A 152 -14.20 3.37 9.49
C LEU A 152 -14.02 3.70 8.00
N ILE A 153 -13.52 4.90 7.69
CA ILE A 153 -13.20 5.28 6.31
C ILE A 153 -12.02 4.48 5.78
N ALA A 154 -10.96 4.29 6.59
CA ALA A 154 -9.83 3.43 6.23
C ALA A 154 -10.28 2.00 5.91
N LEU A 155 -11.20 1.45 6.71
CA LEU A 155 -11.78 0.14 6.47
C LEU A 155 -12.60 0.10 5.17
N GLY A 156 -13.43 1.10 4.91
CA GLY A 156 -14.17 1.20 3.65
C GLY A 156 -13.26 1.25 2.44
N VAL A 157 -12.20 2.07 2.49
CA VAL A 157 -11.20 2.20 1.41
C VAL A 157 -10.41 0.89 1.24
N SER A 158 -10.01 0.24 2.33
CA SER A 158 -9.26 -1.02 2.26
C SER A 158 -10.10 -2.16 1.69
N VAL A 159 -11.39 -2.25 2.05
CA VAL A 159 -12.34 -3.20 1.45
C VAL A 159 -12.51 -2.92 -0.04
N PHE A 160 -12.70 -1.66 -0.44
CA PHE A 160 -12.77 -1.28 -1.86
C PHE A 160 -11.51 -1.71 -2.61
N GLN A 161 -10.33 -1.40 -2.07
CA GLN A 161 -9.05 -1.73 -2.69
C GLN A 161 -8.83 -3.24 -2.77
N LEU A 162 -9.18 -3.98 -1.72
CA LEU A 162 -9.13 -5.44 -1.71
C LEU A 162 -10.02 -6.02 -2.82
N VAL A 163 -11.26 -5.54 -2.93
CA VAL A 163 -12.18 -5.97 -3.99
C VAL A 163 -11.59 -5.68 -5.38
N VAL A 164 -11.08 -4.48 -5.61
CA VAL A 164 -10.50 -4.10 -6.92
C VAL A 164 -9.26 -4.92 -7.25
N THR A 165 -8.37 -5.15 -6.30
CA THR A 165 -7.14 -5.92 -6.52
C THR A 165 -7.43 -7.41 -6.74
N LEU A 166 -8.52 -7.95 -6.17
CA LEU A 166 -9.01 -9.30 -6.42
C LEU A 166 -9.84 -9.46 -7.71
N ARG A 167 -10.35 -8.38 -8.32
CA ARG A 167 -11.15 -8.47 -9.57
C ARG A 167 -10.40 -9.14 -10.71
N ARG A 168 -11.14 -9.72 -11.67
CA ARG A 168 -10.54 -10.33 -12.87
C ARG A 168 -9.89 -9.26 -13.74
N THR A 169 -8.79 -9.63 -14.39
CA THR A 169 -8.18 -8.83 -15.45
C THR A 169 -9.24 -8.60 -16.52
N LYS A 170 -9.50 -7.33 -16.87
CA LYS A 170 -10.42 -7.00 -17.95
C LYS A 170 -9.65 -6.86 -19.25
N THR A 171 -10.03 -7.63 -20.27
CA THR A 171 -9.38 -7.59 -21.58
C THR A 171 -9.84 -6.38 -22.40
N ALA A 172 -9.15 -6.12 -23.52
CA ALA A 172 -9.55 -5.08 -24.47
C ALA A 172 -10.97 -5.32 -25.04
N ALA A 173 -11.30 -6.58 -25.34
CA ALA A 173 -12.62 -6.98 -25.83
C ALA A 173 -13.74 -6.74 -24.80
N GLU A 174 -13.41 -6.79 -23.51
CA GLU A 174 -14.33 -6.50 -22.40
C GLU A 174 -14.43 -4.99 -22.07
N GLY A 175 -13.88 -4.12 -22.92
CA GLY A 175 -13.97 -2.66 -22.79
C GLY A 175 -12.91 -2.02 -21.90
N ASN A 176 -11.82 -2.72 -21.57
CA ASN A 176 -10.71 -2.12 -20.83
C ASN A 176 -9.85 -1.21 -21.74
N LYS A 177 -10.06 0.10 -21.65
CA LYS A 177 -9.26 1.10 -22.39
C LYS A 177 -7.76 1.04 -22.09
N TYR A 178 -7.35 0.59 -20.91
CA TYR A 178 -5.93 0.45 -20.57
C TYR A 178 -5.31 -0.80 -21.19
N ALA A 179 -6.11 -1.86 -21.39
CA ALA A 179 -5.67 -3.04 -22.12
C ALA A 179 -5.39 -2.73 -23.59
N VAL A 180 -6.21 -1.88 -24.21
CA VAL A 180 -5.95 -1.36 -25.58
C VAL A 180 -4.71 -0.47 -25.60
N LYS A 181 -4.65 0.51 -24.69
CA LYS A 181 -3.58 1.52 -24.65
C LYS A 181 -2.18 0.93 -24.46
N TYR A 182 -2.09 -0.18 -23.72
CA TYR A 182 -0.82 -0.84 -23.40
C TYR A 182 -0.69 -2.21 -24.07
N ALA A 183 -1.54 -2.52 -25.06
CA ALA A 183 -1.35 -3.71 -25.88
C ALA A 183 0.03 -3.62 -26.56
N PRO A 184 0.79 -4.73 -26.65
CA PRO A 184 1.97 -4.74 -27.48
C PRO A 184 1.54 -4.37 -28.91
N VAL A 185 2.18 -3.35 -29.49
CA VAL A 185 1.99 -3.02 -30.90
C VAL A 185 2.28 -4.31 -31.66
N ALA A 186 1.29 -4.82 -32.41
CA ALA A 186 1.49 -6.01 -33.21
C ALA A 186 2.77 -5.78 -34.02
N ALA A 187 3.75 -6.68 -33.86
CA ALA A 187 4.91 -6.66 -34.73
C ALA A 187 4.34 -6.72 -36.15
N GLU A 188 4.61 -5.71 -36.97
CA GLU A 188 4.32 -5.78 -38.39
C GLU A 188 4.94 -7.08 -38.87
N GLU A 189 4.09 -8.06 -39.23
CA GLU A 189 4.59 -9.26 -39.87
C GLU A 189 5.38 -8.81 -41.10
N PRO A 190 6.63 -9.25 -41.29
CA PRO A 190 7.35 -8.90 -42.49
C PRO A 190 6.54 -9.46 -43.66
N VAL A 191 6.13 -8.57 -44.57
CA VAL A 191 5.38 -8.90 -45.79
C VAL A 191 6.20 -9.93 -46.58
N ALA A 192 5.92 -11.21 -46.37
CA ALA A 192 6.51 -12.32 -47.10
C ALA A 192 5.85 -12.37 -48.49
N GLY A 193 6.28 -11.48 -49.38
CA GLY A 193 5.66 -11.38 -50.69
C GLY A 193 6.24 -10.28 -51.56
N ALA A 194 7.53 -10.34 -51.89
CA ALA A 194 8.05 -9.71 -53.10
C ALA A 194 9.40 -10.34 -53.51
N SER A 195 9.36 -11.04 -54.65
CA SER A 195 10.45 -11.25 -55.63
C SER A 195 11.84 -11.69 -55.15
N ASP A 196 12.26 -12.90 -55.53
CA ASP A 196 13.09 -12.98 -56.74
C ASP A 196 13.16 -14.38 -57.35
N SER A 197 12.48 -14.49 -58.49
CA SER A 197 12.70 -15.50 -59.51
C SER A 197 13.83 -14.99 -60.41
N ALA A 198 15.09 -15.26 -60.06
CA ALA A 198 16.21 -15.05 -60.98
C ALA A 198 17.44 -15.86 -60.53
N ALA A 199 17.60 -17.06 -61.09
CA ALA A 199 18.89 -17.62 -61.52
C ALA A 199 18.75 -19.13 -61.84
N SER A 200 18.08 -19.42 -62.95
CA SER A 200 18.46 -20.56 -63.79
C SER A 200 19.27 -19.97 -64.95
N HIS A 201 20.57 -20.24 -64.98
CA HIS A 201 21.42 -20.47 -66.17
C HIS A 201 22.89 -20.53 -65.76
#